data_AF-A0AAE6J0A1-F1
#
_entry.id   AF-A0AAE6J0A1-F1
#
_cell.length_a   1.000
_cell.length_b   1.000
_cell.length_c   1.000
_cell.angle_alpha   90.00
_cell.angle_beta   90.00
_cell.angle_gamma   90.00
#
_symmetry.space_group_name_H-M   'P 1'
#
loop_
_entity.id
_entity.type
_entity.pdbx_description
1 polymer ?
#
loop_
_entity_poly.entity_id
_entity_poly.type
_entity_poly.pdbx_seq_one_letter_code
_entity_poly.pdbx_strand_id
1 'polypeptide(L)'
;MSNKIIYRLELAIEKIDQVFEVCKPKGITAALKDELLTKPAIMKHIDVVYQQFDKLEKAQEYHVLDKFSKDDLKGIRNIRNWSSHDYDNIQNEIIENVIRTNLPKLKQNLQKVLEETKKELCKDLEKNIDYFIKKQDILMPEAKTDLAKTIEKEYKRLQESGVELDKSYSDKIKNIIKENSKENQR
;
A
#
# COMPACT_ATOMS: atom_id res chain seq x y z
N MET A 1 6.56 -4.82 -8.52
CA MET A 1 5.62 -5.42 -7.56
C MET A 1 5.34 -4.45 -6.42
N SER A 2 6.36 -3.86 -5.80
CA SER A 2 6.25 -2.94 -4.65
C SER A 2 5.31 -1.73 -4.83
N ASN A 3 5.34 -1.03 -5.98
CA ASN A 3 4.43 0.10 -6.23
C ASN A 3 2.95 -0.32 -6.19
N LYS A 4 2.62 -1.53 -6.68
CA LYS A 4 1.25 -2.06 -6.62
C LYS A 4 0.82 -2.35 -5.18
N ILE A 5 1.72 -2.78 -4.30
CA ILE A 5 1.40 -3.05 -2.90
C ILE A 5 1.12 -1.73 -2.18
N ILE A 6 2.00 -0.73 -2.31
CA ILE A 6 1.81 0.61 -1.73
C ILE A 6 0.47 1.19 -2.16
N TYR A 7 0.22 1.21 -3.48
CA TYR A 7 -1.04 1.70 -4.03
C TYR A 7 -2.28 0.99 -3.45
N ARG A 8 -2.22 -0.33 -3.27
CA ARG A 8 -3.33 -1.10 -2.68
C ARG A 8 -3.61 -0.71 -1.24
N LEU A 9 -2.56 -0.56 -0.43
CA LEU A 9 -2.67 -0.16 0.96
C LEU A 9 -3.20 1.28 1.09
N GLU A 10 -2.66 2.20 0.29
CA GLU A 10 -3.11 3.60 0.24
C GLU A 10 -4.57 3.72 -0.19
N LEU A 11 -4.95 3.01 -1.24
CA LEU A 11 -6.34 2.99 -1.72
C LEU A 11 -7.28 2.40 -0.66
N ALA A 12 -6.87 1.36 0.06
CA ALA A 12 -7.67 0.81 1.15
C ALA A 12 -7.87 1.86 2.27
N ILE A 13 -6.82 2.58 2.67
CA ILE A 13 -6.91 3.66 3.66
C ILE A 13 -7.86 4.76 3.18
N GLU A 14 -7.69 5.22 1.94
CA GLU A 14 -8.54 6.25 1.33
C GLU A 14 -10.02 5.85 1.34
N LYS A 15 -10.33 4.57 1.05
CA LYS A 15 -11.72 4.10 1.05
C LYS A 15 -12.31 3.99 2.45
N ILE A 16 -11.51 3.65 3.46
CA ILE A 16 -11.95 3.74 4.85
C ILE A 16 -12.26 5.19 5.24
N ASP A 17 -11.44 6.15 4.81
CA ASP A 17 -11.72 7.57 5.06
C ASP A 17 -12.98 8.07 4.37
N GLN A 18 -13.24 7.62 3.15
CA GLN A 18 -14.49 7.93 2.45
C GLN A 18 -15.73 7.37 3.17
N VAL A 19 -15.64 6.20 3.81
CA VAL A 19 -16.72 5.70 4.69
C VAL A 19 -17.01 6.69 5.81
N PHE A 20 -15.97 7.19 6.48
CA PHE A 20 -16.15 8.14 7.58
C PHE A 20 -16.69 9.49 7.10
N GLU A 21 -16.22 10.00 5.96
CA GLU A 21 -16.73 11.26 5.39
C GLU A 21 -18.18 11.13 4.92
N VAL A 22 -18.60 9.99 4.36
CA VAL A 22 -20.03 9.75 4.04
C VAL A 22 -20.90 9.75 5.29
N CYS A 23 -20.39 9.25 6.42
CA CYS A 23 -21.12 9.23 7.68
C CYS A 23 -21.18 10.61 8.37
N LYS A 24 -20.22 11.49 8.13
CA LYS A 24 -20.01 12.75 8.87
C LYS A 24 -21.22 13.72 8.89
N PRO A 25 -21.97 13.93 7.80
CA PRO A 25 -23.05 14.93 7.79
C PRO A 25 -24.25 14.57 8.68
N LYS A 26 -24.52 13.28 8.89
CA LYS A 26 -25.74 12.79 9.58
C LYS A 26 -25.48 11.74 10.66
N GLY A 27 -24.23 11.35 10.86
CA GLY A 27 -23.83 10.25 11.73
C GLY A 27 -24.03 8.87 11.06
N ILE A 28 -23.36 7.86 11.63
CA ILE A 28 -23.32 6.49 11.08
C ILE A 28 -24.72 5.89 10.97
N THR A 29 -25.51 5.93 12.05
CA THR A 29 -26.85 5.32 12.09
C THR A 29 -27.78 5.90 11.03
N ALA A 30 -27.81 7.23 10.87
CA ALA A 30 -28.65 7.87 9.86
C ALA A 30 -28.11 7.67 8.44
N ALA A 31 -26.78 7.53 8.28
CA ALA A 31 -26.18 7.19 6.99
C ALA A 31 -26.50 5.76 6.54
N LEU A 32 -26.61 4.82 7.47
CA LEU A 32 -26.99 3.44 7.17
C LEU A 32 -28.51 3.27 6.92
N LYS A 33 -29.35 4.17 7.43
CA LYS A 33 -30.80 4.18 7.15
C LYS A 33 -31.18 4.73 5.77
N ASP A 34 -30.29 5.48 5.15
CA ASP A 34 -30.49 6.00 3.80
C ASP A 34 -30.03 4.94 2.78
N GLU A 35 -31.00 4.12 2.40
CA GLU A 35 -30.86 3.02 1.44
C GLU A 35 -30.58 3.50 0.01
N LEU A 36 -30.84 4.77 -0.31
CA LEU A 36 -30.71 5.29 -1.68
C LEU A 36 -29.29 5.78 -1.98
N LEU A 37 -28.67 6.51 -1.05
CA LEU A 37 -27.42 7.22 -1.33
C LEU A 37 -26.28 6.76 -0.41
N THR A 38 -26.38 6.99 0.89
CA THR A 38 -25.21 6.84 1.76
C THR A 38 -24.90 5.42 2.15
N LYS A 39 -25.89 4.55 2.41
CA LYS A 39 -25.63 3.13 2.68
C LYS A 39 -24.97 2.45 1.47
N PRO A 40 -25.46 2.62 0.22
CA PRO A 40 -24.77 2.10 -0.96
C PRO A 40 -23.33 2.63 -1.11
N ALA A 41 -23.10 3.93 -0.86
CA ALA A 41 -21.75 4.50 -0.93
C ALA A 41 -20.81 3.87 0.10
N ILE A 42 -21.24 3.73 1.36
CA ILE A 42 -20.49 3.06 2.43
C ILE A 42 -20.14 1.63 2.01
N MET A 43 -21.13 0.86 1.52
CA MET A 43 -20.91 -0.51 1.08
C MET A 43 -19.92 -0.58 -0.07
N LYS A 44 -20.00 0.35 -1.01
CA LYS A 44 -19.08 0.38 -2.16
C LYS A 44 -17.64 0.64 -1.73
N HIS A 45 -17.42 1.56 -0.81
CA HIS A 45 -16.08 1.83 -0.29
C HIS A 45 -15.52 0.61 0.46
N ILE A 46 -16.34 -0.03 1.30
CA ILE A 46 -16.02 -1.26 2.02
C ILE A 46 -15.67 -2.41 1.05
N ASP A 47 -16.43 -2.58 -0.04
CA ASP A 47 -16.15 -3.55 -1.09
C ASP A 47 -14.78 -3.30 -1.75
N VAL A 48 -14.46 -2.05 -2.06
CA VAL A 48 -13.15 -1.70 -2.65
C VAL A 48 -11.99 -2.00 -1.70
N VAL A 49 -12.17 -1.82 -0.38
CA VAL A 49 -11.17 -2.25 0.62
C VAL A 49 -10.93 -3.75 0.51
N TYR A 50 -12.00 -4.55 0.53
CA TYR A 50 -11.89 -6.01 0.36
C TYR A 50 -11.17 -6.39 -0.94
N GLN A 51 -11.52 -5.75 -2.05
CA GLN A 51 -10.88 -6.03 -3.33
C GLN A 51 -9.35 -5.77 -3.32
N GLN A 52 -8.85 -4.82 -2.53
CA GLN A 52 -7.40 -4.62 -2.44
C GLN A 52 -6.71 -5.79 -1.73
N PHE A 53 -7.32 -6.30 -0.66
CA PHE A 53 -6.82 -7.48 0.04
C PHE A 53 -6.91 -8.75 -0.80
N ASP A 54 -8.03 -8.98 -1.49
CA ASP A 54 -8.20 -10.11 -2.41
C ASP A 54 -7.12 -10.09 -3.52
N LYS A 55 -6.78 -8.90 -4.03
CA LYS A 55 -5.71 -8.75 -5.01
C LYS A 55 -4.31 -8.92 -4.43
N LEU A 56 -4.08 -8.64 -3.14
CA LEU A 56 -2.82 -8.97 -2.46
C LEU A 56 -2.69 -10.50 -2.27
N GLU A 57 -3.77 -11.17 -1.87
CA GLU A 57 -3.83 -12.62 -1.68
C GLU A 57 -3.60 -13.37 -3.00
N LYS A 58 -4.28 -12.95 -4.08
CA LYS A 58 -4.08 -13.52 -5.42
C LYS A 58 -2.68 -13.29 -6.00
N ALA A 59 -2.03 -12.20 -5.61
CA ALA A 59 -0.65 -11.92 -5.99
C ALA A 59 0.39 -12.61 -5.07
N GLN A 60 -0.07 -13.42 -4.10
CA GLN A 60 0.76 -14.14 -3.13
C GLN A 60 1.71 -13.22 -2.34
N GLU A 61 1.26 -11.98 -2.05
CA GLU A 61 2.04 -10.98 -1.32
C GLU A 61 2.03 -11.26 0.20
N TYR A 62 2.33 -12.49 0.60
CA TYR A 62 2.23 -12.97 1.99
C TYR A 62 3.16 -12.22 2.94
N HIS A 63 4.32 -11.77 2.44
CA HIS A 63 5.23 -10.92 3.21
C HIS A 63 4.59 -9.61 3.73
N VAL A 64 3.52 -9.14 3.08
CA VAL A 64 2.71 -8.00 3.54
C VAL A 64 1.49 -8.46 4.33
N LEU A 65 0.80 -9.50 3.85
CA LEU A 65 -0.41 -10.02 4.50
C LEU A 65 -0.15 -10.56 5.91
N ASP A 66 1.02 -11.16 6.14
CA ASP A 66 1.43 -11.71 7.45
C ASP A 66 1.68 -10.62 8.51
N LYS A 67 1.76 -9.34 8.09
CA LYS A 67 1.87 -8.19 9.01
C LYS A 67 0.51 -7.80 9.62
N PHE A 68 -0.60 -8.32 9.09
CA PHE A 68 -1.94 -8.12 9.63
C PHE A 68 -2.29 -9.21 10.65
N SER A 69 -3.09 -8.85 11.65
CA SER A 69 -3.57 -9.85 12.60
C SER A 69 -4.58 -10.80 11.94
N LYS A 70 -4.74 -12.01 12.51
CA LYS A 70 -5.78 -12.95 12.06
C LYS A 70 -7.19 -12.35 12.14
N ASP A 71 -7.42 -11.49 13.13
CA ASP A 71 -8.70 -10.81 13.32
C ASP A 71 -8.96 -9.75 12.24
N ASP A 72 -7.92 -9.03 11.79
CA ASP A 72 -8.02 -8.09 10.66
C ASP A 72 -8.43 -8.84 9.38
N LEU A 73 -7.71 -9.92 9.06
CA LEU A 73 -7.97 -10.72 7.86
C LEU A 73 -9.35 -11.38 7.90
N LYS A 74 -9.79 -11.82 9.09
CA LYS A 74 -11.15 -12.34 9.29
C LYS A 74 -12.20 -11.24 9.12
N GLY A 75 -11.97 -10.06 9.67
CA GLY A 75 -12.85 -8.89 9.52
C GLY A 75 -13.03 -8.48 8.06
N ILE A 76 -11.94 -8.47 7.28
CA ILE A 76 -11.96 -8.18 5.84
C ILE A 76 -12.75 -9.23 5.05
N ARG A 77 -12.65 -10.51 5.41
CA ARG A 77 -13.46 -11.57 4.78
C ARG A 77 -14.94 -11.48 5.15
N ASN A 78 -15.26 -11.10 6.39
CA ASN A 78 -16.65 -10.87 6.80
C ASN A 78 -17.28 -9.69 6.05
N ILE A 79 -16.49 -8.65 5.78
CA ILE A 79 -16.86 -7.51 4.95
C ILE A 79 -17.34 -7.93 3.55
N ARG A 80 -16.65 -8.88 2.90
CA ARG A 80 -17.07 -9.43 1.60
C ARG A 80 -18.46 -10.04 1.65
N ASN A 81 -18.75 -10.79 2.71
CA ASN A 81 -20.07 -11.42 2.87
C ASN A 81 -21.17 -10.36 2.96
N TRP A 82 -20.83 -9.16 3.45
CA TRP A 82 -21.77 -8.04 3.49
C TRP A 82 -21.98 -7.35 2.14
N SER A 83 -20.93 -7.23 1.33
CA SER A 83 -20.99 -6.53 0.03
C SER A 83 -21.39 -7.42 -1.17
N SER A 84 -21.60 -8.72 -1.00
CA SER A 84 -21.79 -9.61 -2.17
C SER A 84 -23.15 -10.28 -2.29
N HIS A 85 -23.89 -10.52 -1.20
CA HIS A 85 -25.06 -11.41 -1.28
C HIS A 85 -26.31 -11.06 -0.46
N ASP A 86 -26.29 -10.10 0.47
CA ASP A 86 -27.41 -9.88 1.41
C ASP A 86 -27.65 -8.40 1.80
N TYR A 87 -27.54 -7.46 0.86
CA TYR A 87 -27.75 -6.02 1.11
C TYR A 87 -29.07 -5.68 1.82
N ASP A 88 -30.12 -6.44 1.52
CA ASP A 88 -31.46 -6.29 2.11
C ASP A 88 -31.60 -6.96 3.49
N ASN A 89 -30.72 -7.92 3.82
CA ASN A 89 -30.83 -8.78 5.01
C ASN A 89 -29.78 -8.49 6.10
N ILE A 90 -28.74 -7.71 5.80
CA ILE A 90 -27.73 -7.37 6.81
C ILE A 90 -28.27 -6.26 7.71
N GLN A 91 -28.36 -6.58 9.00
CA GLN A 91 -28.72 -5.65 10.05
C GLN A 91 -27.74 -4.48 10.09
N ASN A 92 -28.28 -3.26 9.97
CA ASN A 92 -27.52 -2.01 10.04
C ASN A 92 -26.68 -1.94 11.32
N GLU A 93 -27.11 -2.59 12.40
CA GLU A 93 -26.41 -2.72 13.67
C GLU A 93 -25.04 -3.41 13.53
N ILE A 94 -24.93 -4.43 12.68
CA ILE A 94 -23.66 -5.14 12.43
C ILE A 94 -22.68 -4.22 11.71
N ILE A 95 -23.16 -3.56 10.66
CA ILE A 95 -22.35 -2.63 9.85
C ILE A 95 -21.92 -1.43 10.70
N GLU A 96 -22.84 -0.90 11.49
CA GLU A 96 -22.57 0.20 12.41
C GLU A 96 -21.47 -0.18 13.40
N ASN A 97 -21.55 -1.36 14.01
CA ASN A 97 -20.52 -1.84 14.92
C ASN A 97 -19.15 -1.93 14.24
N VAL A 98 -19.10 -2.39 12.99
CA VAL A 98 -17.86 -2.47 12.19
C VAL A 98 -17.26 -1.10 11.93
N ILE A 99 -18.08 -0.14 11.50
CA ILE A 99 -17.65 1.24 11.25
C ILE A 99 -17.11 1.88 12.53
N ARG A 100 -17.75 1.61 13.68
CA ARG A 100 -17.33 2.17 14.97
C ARG A 100 -16.10 1.51 15.56
N THR A 101 -15.89 0.21 15.34
CA THR A 101 -14.89 -0.56 16.11
C THR A 101 -13.80 -1.20 15.26
N ASN A 102 -14.14 -1.82 14.12
CA ASN A 102 -13.19 -2.58 13.30
C ASN A 102 -12.47 -1.69 12.29
N LEU A 103 -13.20 -0.85 11.56
CA LEU A 103 -12.65 0.01 10.51
C LEU A 103 -11.54 0.96 11.02
N PRO A 104 -11.67 1.63 12.18
CA PRO A 104 -10.61 2.46 12.73
C PRO A 104 -9.34 1.67 13.04
N LYS A 105 -9.47 0.47 13.62
CA LYS A 105 -8.33 -0.41 13.92
C LYS A 105 -7.66 -0.91 12.65
N LEU A 106 -8.45 -1.34 11.66
CA LEU A 106 -7.93 -1.76 10.36
C LEU A 106 -7.18 -0.62 9.68
N LYS A 107 -7.68 0.61 9.74
CA LYS A 107 -6.99 1.79 9.19
C LYS A 107 -5.64 2.01 9.85
N GLN A 108 -5.57 1.94 11.18
CA GLN A 108 -4.31 2.09 11.93
C GLN A 108 -3.30 1.00 11.54
N ASN A 109 -3.75 -0.25 11.42
CA ASN A 109 -2.91 -1.36 10.99
C ASN A 109 -2.44 -1.19 9.54
N LEU A 110 -3.32 -0.79 8.63
CA LEU A 110 -2.96 -0.46 7.24
C LEU A 110 -1.88 0.63 7.18
N GLN A 111 -2.03 1.71 7.94
CA GLN A 111 -1.04 2.79 8.00
C GLN A 111 0.32 2.29 8.52
N LYS A 112 0.32 1.47 9.58
CA LYS A 112 1.54 0.88 10.12
C LYS A 112 2.23 -0.02 9.08
N VAL A 113 1.48 -0.92 8.44
CA VAL A 113 2.01 -1.84 7.43
C VAL A 113 2.53 -1.07 6.21
N LEU A 114 1.84 -0.01 5.80
CA LEU A 114 2.29 0.87 4.71
C LEU A 114 3.65 1.50 5.03
N GLU A 115 3.80 2.07 6.23
CA GLU A 115 5.06 2.68 6.67
C GLU A 115 6.20 1.66 6.76
N GLU A 116 5.94 0.47 7.31
CA GLU A 116 6.93 -0.61 7.36
C GLU A 116 7.35 -1.06 5.97
N THR A 117 6.40 -1.19 5.04
CA THR A 117 6.67 -1.58 3.65
C THR A 117 7.49 -0.52 2.92
N LYS A 118 7.17 0.77 3.10
CA LYS A 118 7.96 1.87 2.54
C LYS A 118 9.40 1.85 3.07
N LYS A 119 9.57 1.64 4.38
CA LYS A 119 10.91 1.55 5.03
C LYS A 119 11.73 0.37 4.53
N GLU A 120 11.13 -0.80 4.34
CA GLU A 120 11.81 -1.97 3.79
C GLU A 120 12.34 -1.70 2.38
N LEU A 121 11.53 -1.07 1.52
CA LEU A 121 11.95 -0.71 0.17
C LEU A 121 13.11 0.29 0.15
N CYS A 122 13.09 1.29 1.05
CA CYS A 122 14.23 2.20 1.21
C CYS A 122 15.49 1.43 1.61
N LYS A 123 15.40 0.58 2.63
CA LYS A 123 16.55 -0.21 3.13
C LYS A 123 17.15 -1.12 2.07
N ASP A 124 16.32 -1.75 1.24
CA ASP A 124 16.83 -2.65 0.21
C ASP A 124 17.54 -1.87 -0.92
N LEU A 125 17.03 -0.69 -1.29
CA LEU A 125 17.72 0.19 -2.21
C LEU A 125 19.03 0.74 -1.61
N GLU A 126 19.02 1.13 -0.33
CA GLU A 126 20.23 1.57 0.39
C GLU A 126 21.32 0.50 0.38
N LYS A 127 20.97 -0.77 0.60
CA LYS A 127 21.91 -1.90 0.50
C LYS A 127 22.49 -2.03 -0.92
N ASN A 128 21.66 -1.91 -1.95
CA ASN A 128 22.12 -1.97 -3.35
C ASN A 128 23.12 -0.85 -3.67
N ILE A 129 22.85 0.36 -3.17
CA ILE A 129 23.74 1.52 -3.31
C ILE A 129 25.06 1.29 -2.59
N ASP A 130 25.00 0.86 -1.32
CA ASP A 130 26.21 0.63 -0.54
C ASP A 130 27.05 -0.52 -1.12
N TYR A 131 26.42 -1.55 -1.68
CA TYR A 131 27.10 -2.61 -2.42
C TYR A 131 27.78 -2.06 -3.68
N PHE A 132 27.07 -1.26 -4.50
CA PHE A 132 27.62 -0.64 -5.70
C PHE A 132 28.87 0.17 -5.36
N ILE A 133 28.79 1.08 -4.38
CA ILE A 133 29.90 1.95 -3.99
C ILE A 133 31.11 1.14 -3.53
N LYS A 134 30.90 0.05 -2.76
CA LYS A 134 31.99 -0.78 -2.23
C LYS A 134 32.64 -1.68 -3.27
N LYS A 135 31.96 -2.00 -4.36
CA LYS A 135 32.36 -3.08 -5.29
C LYS A 135 32.51 -2.64 -6.74
N GLN A 136 32.13 -1.42 -7.09
CA GLN A 136 32.15 -0.92 -8.48
C GLN A 136 33.48 -1.12 -9.21
N ASP A 137 34.61 -1.02 -8.52
CA ASP A 137 35.95 -1.15 -9.13
C ASP A 137 36.35 -2.60 -9.43
N ILE A 138 35.65 -3.58 -8.83
CA ILE A 138 35.92 -5.01 -9.01
C ILE A 138 34.79 -5.74 -9.74
N LEU A 139 33.69 -5.05 -10.04
CA LEU A 139 32.61 -5.60 -10.85
C LEU A 139 33.02 -5.63 -12.32
N MET A 140 32.59 -6.67 -13.03
CA MET A 140 32.67 -6.68 -14.50
C MET A 140 31.86 -5.49 -15.05
N PRO A 141 32.29 -4.87 -16.17
CA PRO A 141 31.61 -3.70 -16.73
C PRO A 141 30.10 -3.90 -16.96
N GLU A 142 29.68 -5.07 -17.46
CA GLU A 142 28.25 -5.35 -17.65
C GLU A 142 27.51 -5.40 -16.31
N ALA A 143 28.07 -6.11 -15.32
CA ALA A 143 27.48 -6.24 -13.98
C ALA A 143 27.36 -4.89 -13.25
N LYS A 144 28.36 -4.01 -13.40
CA LYS A 144 28.32 -2.63 -12.89
C LYS A 144 27.17 -1.85 -13.53
N THR A 145 27.09 -1.90 -14.86
CA THR A 145 26.05 -1.21 -15.64
C THR A 145 24.64 -1.68 -15.28
N ASP A 146 24.44 -2.99 -15.15
CA ASP A 146 23.15 -3.58 -14.80
C ASP A 146 22.71 -3.24 -13.38
N LEU A 147 23.64 -3.24 -12.43
CA LEU A 147 23.35 -2.82 -11.06
C LEU A 147 22.99 -1.32 -11.00
N ALA A 148 23.72 -0.45 -11.70
CA ALA A 148 23.40 0.97 -11.78
C ALA A 148 22.00 1.23 -12.36
N LYS A 149 21.65 0.54 -13.46
CA LYS A 149 20.29 0.60 -14.06
C LYS A 149 19.22 0.09 -13.10
N THR A 150 19.52 -0.95 -12.33
CA THR A 150 18.59 -1.50 -11.32
C THR A 150 18.33 -0.48 -10.21
N ILE A 151 19.39 0.13 -9.66
CA ILE A 151 19.30 1.20 -8.65
C ILE A 151 18.49 2.38 -9.18
N GLU A 152 18.76 2.84 -10.41
CA GLU A 152 18.02 3.94 -11.03
C GLU A 152 16.51 3.61 -11.17
N LYS A 153 16.20 2.39 -11.60
CA LYS A 153 14.82 1.93 -11.79
C LYS A 153 14.09 1.81 -10.45
N GLU A 154 14.75 1.31 -9.41
CA GLU A 154 14.19 1.20 -8.06
C GLU A 154 13.96 2.60 -7.45
N TYR A 155 14.91 3.53 -7.64
CA TYR A 155 14.77 4.90 -7.17
C TYR A 155 13.57 5.62 -7.81
N LYS A 156 13.42 5.53 -9.14
CA LYS A 156 12.24 6.10 -9.84
C LYS A 156 10.92 5.54 -9.30
N ARG A 157 10.87 4.23 -9.02
CA ARG A 157 9.68 3.58 -8.46
C ARG A 157 9.35 4.08 -7.05
N LEU A 158 10.36 4.34 -6.20
CA LEU A 158 10.12 4.93 -4.88
C LEU A 158 9.51 6.32 -4.99
N GLN A 159 10.04 7.14 -5.91
CA GLN A 159 9.53 8.49 -6.15
C GLN A 159 8.07 8.47 -6.64
N GLU A 160 7.73 7.56 -7.56
CA GLU A 160 6.34 7.35 -8.01
C GLU A 160 5.39 6.96 -6.87
N SER A 161 5.89 6.26 -5.85
CA SER A 161 5.14 5.87 -4.66
C SER A 161 5.17 6.92 -3.53
N GLY A 162 5.69 8.13 -3.81
CA GLY A 162 5.79 9.23 -2.85
C GLY A 162 6.71 8.92 -1.67
N VAL A 163 7.66 8.00 -1.83
CA VAL A 163 8.63 7.62 -0.79
C VAL A 163 9.92 8.39 -1.02
N GLU A 164 10.33 9.15 -0.02
CA GLU A 164 11.59 9.90 -0.04
C GLU A 164 12.70 9.14 0.67
N LEU A 165 13.88 9.09 0.05
CA LEU A 165 15.11 8.63 0.68
C LEU A 165 15.79 9.77 1.43
N ASP A 166 16.62 9.41 2.41
CA ASP A 166 17.53 10.37 3.03
C ASP A 166 18.38 11.09 1.96
N LYS A 167 18.70 12.37 2.22
CA LYS A 167 19.44 13.22 1.30
C LYS A 167 20.79 12.61 0.91
N SER A 168 21.47 11.95 1.85
CA SER A 168 22.75 11.28 1.61
C SER A 168 22.63 10.21 0.53
N TYR A 169 21.62 9.34 0.61
CA TYR A 169 21.40 8.29 -0.38
C TYR A 169 20.89 8.84 -1.71
N SER A 170 20.01 9.84 -1.66
CA SER A 170 19.54 10.53 -2.87
C SER A 170 20.68 11.14 -3.68
N ASP A 171 21.68 11.74 -3.02
CA ASP A 171 22.85 12.31 -3.69
C ASP A 171 23.82 11.24 -4.21
N LYS A 172 24.02 10.13 -3.47
CA LYS A 172 24.77 8.95 -3.96
C LYS A 172 24.17 8.41 -5.27
N ILE A 173 22.86 8.26 -5.35
CA ILE A 173 22.17 7.74 -6.56
C ILE A 173 22.38 8.67 -7.76
N LYS A 174 22.26 9.99 -7.57
CA LYS A 174 22.50 10.96 -8.65
C LYS A 174 23.91 10.83 -9.23
N ASN A 175 24.91 10.58 -8.39
CA ASN A 175 26.28 10.35 -8.84
C ASN A 175 26.39 9.05 -9.66
N ILE A 176 25.81 7.94 -9.17
CA ILE A 176 25.78 6.65 -9.88
C ILE A 176 25.13 6.81 -11.27
N ILE A 177 23.99 7.48 -11.36
CA ILE A 177 23.28 7.72 -12.63
C ILE A 177 24.13 8.55 -13.60
N LYS A 178 24.80 9.59 -13.09
CA LYS A 178 25.65 10.48 -13.88
C LYS A 178 26.88 9.76 -14.44
N GLU A 179 27.50 8.89 -13.66
CA GLU A 179 28.66 8.10 -14.08
C GLU A 179 28.27 7.05 -15.12
N ASN A 180 27.18 6.32 -14.90
CA ASN A 180 26.68 5.32 -15.84
C ASN A 180 26.26 5.95 -17.19
N SER A 181 25.72 7.16 -17.17
CA SER A 181 25.36 7.89 -18.40
C SER A 181 26.58 8.27 -19.26
N LYS A 182 27.75 8.48 -18.64
CA LYS A 182 29.01 8.79 -19.34
C LYS A 182 29.70 7.55 -19.91
N GLU A 183 29.61 6.42 -19.23
CA GLU A 183 30.17 5.14 -19.71
C GLU A 183 29.43 4.63 -20.94
N ASN A 184 28.11 4.79 -21.04
CA ASN A 184 27.31 4.37 -22.21
C ASN A 184 27.48 5.25 -23.47
N GLN A 185 28.26 6.33 -23.40
CA GLN A 185 28.57 7.22 -24.54
C GLN A 185 29.95 6.98 -25.15
N ARG A 186 30.73 6.03 -24.60
CA ARG A 186 32.05 5.61 -25.10
C ARG A 186 31.93 4.27 -25.81
#